data_AF-A0A6A6DUC8-F1
#
_entry.id   AF-A0A6A6DUC8-F1
#
_cell.length_a   1.000
_cell.length_b   1.000
_cell.length_c   1.000
_cell.angle_alpha   90.00
_cell.angle_beta   90.00
_cell.angle_gamma   90.00
#
_symmetry.space_group_name_H-M   'P 1'
#
loop_
_entity.id
_entity.type
_entity.pdbx_description
1 polymer ?
#
loop_
_entity_poly.entity_id
_entity_poly.type
_entity_poly.pdbx_seq_one_letter_code
_entity_poly.pdbx_strand_id
1 'polypeptide(L)'
;MKFSYFVLSSFAALAAAANHHLPREIGDFCQAPDGVGTCQKTSNCNGISYPNNYCPDDPANVQCCVPKKCSAPYADSLCRHTNQGCSGGSFKSGHCPGDSSIQCCVKSAENNKPSCSNPAENTCSFYPDCLEKQAKCGADGYPLGYGLKYCKKFTNARPKFTAAGKAWITKTMLCLQRNLIPYATGEKSATCPKIKEFAFGTHPGCYVSSGVCALPPQDWEVVISTVSIKELFGSIDALKATLETAGNCVEFYEWLIKRGIIKLIDKVEDTAKSVWKKITDWF
;
A
#
# COMPACT_ATOMS: atom_id res chain seq x y z
N MET A 1 -62.52 -42.77 -5.10
CA MET A 1 -61.98 -42.20 -3.83
C MET A 1 -60.48 -42.06 -4.00
N LYS A 2 -59.96 -40.82 -4.08
CA LYS A 2 -59.01 -40.20 -3.10
C LYS A 2 -57.62 -40.89 -3.09
N PHE A 3 -56.46 -40.26 -3.28
CA PHE A 3 -56.02 -38.88 -3.01
C PHE A 3 -54.82 -38.52 -3.91
N SER A 4 -54.68 -37.22 -4.17
CA SER A 4 -53.53 -36.56 -4.83
C SER A 4 -52.44 -36.19 -3.80
N TYR A 5 -51.36 -35.56 -4.30
CA TYR A 5 -50.16 -34.98 -3.65
C TYR A 5 -48.92 -35.89 -3.58
N PHE A 6 -47.66 -35.46 -3.75
CA PHE A 6 -47.03 -34.13 -3.78
C PHE A 6 -45.73 -34.16 -4.64
N VAL A 7 -45.34 -32.98 -5.11
CA VAL A 7 -44.18 -32.58 -5.92
C VAL A 7 -42.81 -32.98 -5.33
N LEU A 8 -41.83 -33.33 -6.19
CA LEU A 8 -40.42 -33.06 -5.91
C LEU A 8 -39.65 -32.57 -7.14
N SER A 9 -39.06 -31.39 -6.94
CA SER A 9 -38.22 -30.58 -7.81
C SER A 9 -36.81 -31.16 -7.90
N SER A 10 -36.15 -31.04 -9.06
CA SER A 10 -34.68 -30.98 -9.19
C SER A 10 -34.29 -30.48 -10.59
N PHE A 11 -34.20 -29.16 -10.79
CA PHE A 11 -33.39 -28.58 -11.87
C PHE A 11 -31.98 -28.32 -11.33
N ALA A 12 -31.05 -29.22 -11.61
CA ALA A 12 -29.63 -28.97 -11.40
C ALA A 12 -29.07 -28.27 -12.65
N ALA A 13 -29.03 -26.93 -12.63
CA ALA A 13 -28.22 -26.16 -13.56
C ALA A 13 -26.85 -25.91 -12.90
N LEU A 14 -25.83 -26.66 -13.32
CA LEU A 14 -24.43 -26.37 -13.01
C LEU A 14 -24.01 -25.15 -13.83
N ALA A 15 -24.04 -23.97 -13.21
CA ALA A 15 -23.28 -22.83 -13.69
C ALA A 15 -21.80 -23.11 -13.41
N ALA A 16 -21.03 -23.41 -14.46
CA ALA A 16 -19.58 -23.34 -14.41
C ALA A 16 -19.18 -21.86 -14.22
N ALA A 17 -18.99 -21.46 -12.96
CA ALA A 17 -18.38 -20.18 -12.65
C ALA A 17 -16.93 -20.21 -13.13
N ALA A 18 -16.57 -19.20 -13.90
CA ALA A 18 -15.26 -19.02 -14.50
C ALA A 18 -14.14 -19.11 -13.47
N ASN A 19 -13.27 -20.11 -13.63
CA ASN A 19 -12.02 -20.21 -12.91
C ASN A 19 -11.01 -19.25 -13.59
N HIS A 20 -11.22 -17.94 -13.43
CA HIS A 20 -10.17 -16.96 -13.67
C HIS A 20 -9.18 -17.04 -12.50
N HIS A 21 -8.13 -17.83 -12.70
CA HIS A 21 -6.89 -17.70 -11.93
C HIS A 21 -6.30 -16.30 -12.18
N LEU A 22 -6.70 -15.33 -11.36
CA LEU A 22 -5.92 -14.14 -11.12
C LEU A 22 -4.74 -14.54 -10.22
N PRO A 23 -3.48 -14.23 -10.55
CA PRO A 23 -2.40 -14.34 -9.59
C PRO A 23 -2.69 -13.34 -8.46
N ARG A 24 -3.06 -13.83 -7.28
CA ARG A 24 -3.38 -12.99 -6.11
C ARG A 24 -2.07 -12.38 -5.57
N GLU A 25 -2.11 -11.11 -5.21
CA GLU A 25 -0.99 -10.17 -5.41
C GLU A 25 -0.14 -9.97 -4.15
N ILE A 26 1.15 -10.36 -4.22
CA ILE A 26 2.21 -9.83 -3.35
C ILE A 26 2.03 -8.31 -3.22
N GLY A 27 1.79 -7.82 -2.00
CA GLY A 27 1.48 -6.41 -1.73
C GLY A 27 0.30 -6.17 -0.80
N ASP A 28 -0.47 -7.21 -0.46
CA ASP A 28 -1.59 -7.11 0.46
C ASP A 28 -1.19 -6.70 1.88
N PHE A 29 -2.12 -6.09 2.61
CA PHE A 29 -1.91 -5.75 4.02
C PHE A 29 -2.02 -6.96 4.93
N CYS A 30 -1.23 -6.92 6.00
CA CYS A 30 -1.25 -7.95 7.02
C CYS A 30 -1.08 -7.33 8.40
N GLN A 31 -1.66 -7.98 9.42
CA GLN A 31 -1.54 -7.56 10.82
C GLN A 31 -0.75 -8.61 11.57
N ALA A 32 0.40 -8.22 12.12
CA ALA A 32 1.29 -9.10 12.88
C ALA A 32 1.56 -8.52 14.29
N PRO A 33 2.22 -9.25 15.19
CA PRO A 33 2.41 -8.85 16.59
C PRO A 33 3.04 -7.46 16.77
N ASP A 34 4.04 -7.09 15.98
CA ASP A 34 4.72 -5.79 16.11
C ASP A 34 4.08 -4.65 15.31
N GLY A 35 2.97 -4.95 14.62
CA GLY A 35 2.14 -3.96 13.94
C GLY A 35 1.65 -4.38 12.56
N VAL A 36 1.19 -3.38 11.82
CA VAL A 36 0.73 -3.53 10.44
C VAL A 36 1.95 -3.69 9.52
N GLY A 37 1.85 -4.61 8.57
CA GLY A 37 2.86 -4.86 7.56
C GLY A 37 2.25 -5.03 6.17
N THR A 38 3.09 -5.52 5.26
CA THR A 38 2.70 -5.85 3.89
C THR A 38 3.21 -7.25 3.53
N CYS A 39 2.38 -8.06 2.87
CA CYS A 39 2.72 -9.36 2.34
C CYS A 39 3.74 -9.20 1.23
N GLN A 40 4.99 -9.60 1.52
CA GLN A 40 6.07 -9.53 0.55
C GLN A 40 7.00 -10.73 0.64
N LYS A 41 7.73 -10.99 -0.44
CA LYS A 41 8.78 -12.01 -0.44
C LYS A 41 9.73 -11.76 0.72
N THR A 42 10.06 -12.80 1.48
CA THR A 42 10.99 -12.71 2.62
C THR A 42 12.34 -12.10 2.24
N SER A 43 12.80 -12.33 1.00
CA SER A 43 14.00 -11.71 0.43
C SER A 43 13.93 -10.18 0.36
N ASN A 44 12.73 -9.62 0.18
CA ASN A 44 12.50 -8.19 -0.02
C ASN A 44 12.09 -7.48 1.27
N CYS A 45 11.84 -8.24 2.35
CA CYS A 45 11.46 -7.70 3.64
C CYS A 45 12.67 -7.03 4.33
N ASN A 46 12.63 -5.70 4.42
CA ASN A 46 13.59 -4.89 5.17
C ASN A 46 13.23 -4.73 6.66
N GLY A 47 12.06 -5.22 7.08
CA GLY A 47 11.57 -5.20 8.46
C GLY A 47 11.54 -6.59 9.08
N ILE A 48 10.62 -6.82 10.02
CA ILE A 48 10.42 -8.13 10.66
C ILE A 48 9.43 -8.93 9.80
N SER A 49 9.82 -10.13 9.36
CA SER A 49 8.94 -11.03 8.62
C SER A 49 8.24 -12.01 9.54
N TYR A 50 6.92 -12.04 9.51
CA TYR A 50 6.12 -12.98 10.28
C TYR A 50 5.65 -14.13 9.38
N PRO A 51 6.15 -15.36 9.59
CA PRO A 51 5.58 -16.56 8.99
C PRO A 51 4.23 -16.90 9.63
N ASN A 52 3.54 -17.93 9.14
CA ASN A 52 2.30 -18.48 9.70
C ASN A 52 1.02 -17.71 9.34
N ASN A 53 0.59 -17.79 8.08
CA ASN A 53 -0.77 -17.44 7.64
C ASN A 53 -1.18 -15.97 7.85
N TYR A 54 -0.24 -15.07 8.12
CA TYR A 54 -0.48 -13.62 8.06
C TYR A 54 -0.70 -13.12 6.62
N CYS A 55 -0.39 -13.97 5.65
CA CYS A 55 -0.66 -13.82 4.22
C CYS A 55 -1.26 -15.15 3.73
N PRO A 56 -2.54 -15.43 4.06
CA PRO A 56 -3.11 -16.78 4.01
C PRO A 56 -3.34 -17.36 2.60
N ASP A 57 -3.31 -16.51 1.59
CA ASP A 57 -3.51 -16.88 0.18
C ASP A 57 -2.22 -16.81 -0.65
N ASP A 58 -1.09 -16.49 -0.01
CA ASP A 58 0.19 -16.29 -0.68
C ASP A 58 1.14 -17.50 -0.53
N PRO A 59 2.13 -17.65 -1.44
CA PRO A 59 3.18 -18.65 -1.29
C PRO A 59 3.94 -18.55 0.04
N ALA A 60 4.47 -19.66 0.56
CA ALA A 60 5.14 -19.70 1.87
C ALA A 60 6.34 -18.75 2.04
N ASN A 61 6.96 -18.33 0.94
CA ASN A 61 8.05 -17.35 0.94
C ASN A 61 7.56 -15.89 0.90
N VAL A 62 6.25 -15.66 0.89
CA VAL A 62 5.60 -14.37 1.07
C VAL A 62 5.08 -14.32 2.49
N GLN A 63 5.55 -13.34 3.24
CA GLN A 63 5.28 -13.22 4.66
C GLN A 63 4.91 -11.79 4.99
N CYS A 64 4.23 -11.62 6.12
CA CYS A 64 3.89 -10.29 6.58
C CYS A 64 5.15 -9.56 7.03
N CYS A 65 5.53 -8.51 6.30
CA CYS A 65 6.71 -7.73 6.67
C CYS A 65 6.32 -6.43 7.37
N VAL A 66 6.70 -6.31 8.63
CA VAL A 66 6.42 -5.14 9.47
C VAL A 66 7.66 -4.25 9.56
N PRO A 67 7.60 -2.99 9.08
CA PRO A 67 8.71 -2.05 9.20
C PRO A 67 8.78 -1.46 10.61
N LYS A 68 9.50 -2.13 11.52
CA LYS A 68 9.72 -1.66 12.88
C LYS A 68 11.04 -0.90 13.00
N LYS A 69 10.99 0.37 13.42
CA LYS A 69 12.20 1.17 13.70
C LYS A 69 12.92 0.68 14.94
N CYS A 70 14.25 0.76 14.93
CA CYS A 70 15.04 0.49 16.12
C CYS A 70 14.85 1.59 17.17
N SER A 71 15.13 1.25 18.42
CA SER A 71 15.29 2.23 19.49
C SER A 71 16.58 3.05 19.29
N ALA A 72 16.69 4.16 20.02
CA ALA A 72 17.90 4.98 20.04
C ALA A 72 19.15 4.13 20.38
N PRO A 73 20.32 4.42 19.78
CA PRO A 73 20.62 5.58 18.92
C PRO A 73 20.32 5.36 17.42
N TYR A 74 19.77 4.21 17.03
CA TYR A 74 19.63 3.81 15.63
C TYR A 74 18.22 4.03 15.07
N ALA A 75 17.55 5.11 15.43
CA ALA A 75 16.13 5.35 15.11
C ALA A 75 15.77 5.42 13.61
N ASP A 76 16.78 5.48 12.75
CA ASP A 76 16.65 5.45 11.29
C ASP A 76 16.86 4.05 10.68
N SER A 77 17.24 3.07 11.50
CA SER A 77 17.41 1.66 11.12
C SER A 77 16.15 0.85 11.44
N LEU A 78 16.05 -0.35 10.84
CA LEU A 78 14.91 -1.26 11.00
C LEU A 78 15.31 -2.55 11.71
N CYS A 79 14.37 -3.08 12.49
CA CYS A 79 14.44 -4.40 13.10
C CYS A 79 14.20 -5.48 12.05
N ARG A 80 15.00 -6.54 12.10
CA ARG A 80 14.94 -7.66 11.16
C ARG A 80 15.38 -8.95 11.85
N HIS A 81 14.91 -10.10 11.39
CA HIS A 81 15.45 -11.36 11.88
C HIS A 81 16.89 -11.57 11.39
N THR A 82 17.75 -12.03 12.29
CA THR A 82 19.18 -12.28 12.03
C THR A 82 19.42 -13.28 10.91
N ASN A 83 18.54 -14.27 10.75
CA ASN A 83 18.58 -15.26 9.67
C ASN A 83 18.26 -14.68 8.28
N GLN A 84 17.64 -13.49 8.20
CA GLN A 84 17.39 -12.79 6.93
C GLN A 84 18.64 -12.01 6.45
N GLY A 85 19.69 -11.96 7.27
CA GLY A 85 20.88 -11.15 7.05
C GLY A 85 20.63 -9.65 7.23
N CYS A 86 21.70 -8.85 7.23
CA CYS A 86 21.62 -7.39 7.26
C CYS A 86 22.41 -6.82 6.08
N SER A 87 21.78 -6.79 4.90
CA SER A 87 22.47 -6.38 3.66
C SER A 87 22.95 -4.93 3.75
N GLY A 88 24.26 -4.73 3.61
CA GLY A 88 24.92 -3.42 3.73
C GLY A 88 25.02 -2.88 5.15
N GLY A 89 24.89 -3.73 6.18
CA GLY A 89 24.91 -3.30 7.58
C GLY A 89 25.38 -4.36 8.56
N SER A 90 25.14 -4.10 9.85
CA SER A 90 25.44 -5.01 10.95
C SER A 90 24.27 -5.06 11.93
N PHE A 91 24.08 -6.21 12.57
CA PHE A 91 23.07 -6.35 13.60
C PHE A 91 23.55 -5.78 14.93
N LYS A 92 22.65 -5.05 15.61
CA LYS A 92 22.81 -4.55 16.98
C LYS A 92 21.68 -5.09 17.84
N SER A 93 22.05 -5.87 18.85
CA SER A 93 21.13 -6.46 19.82
C SER A 93 20.57 -5.40 20.79
N GLY A 94 19.42 -5.69 21.41
CA GLY A 94 18.83 -4.82 22.46
C GLY A 94 18.12 -3.56 21.95
N HIS A 95 18.07 -3.35 20.63
CA HIS A 95 17.44 -2.17 20.02
C HIS A 95 16.10 -2.46 19.32
N CYS A 96 15.58 -3.67 19.48
CA CYS A 96 14.34 -4.12 18.87
C CYS A 96 13.52 -4.94 19.89
N PRO A 97 12.18 -4.85 19.84
CA PRO A 97 11.32 -5.72 20.62
C PRO A 97 11.35 -7.16 20.06
N GLY A 98 10.98 -8.12 20.92
CA GLY A 98 10.90 -9.53 20.56
C GLY A 98 12.07 -10.35 21.10
N ASP A 99 12.22 -11.56 20.58
CA ASP A 99 13.29 -12.49 20.97
C ASP A 99 14.66 -12.11 20.38
N SER A 100 15.71 -12.81 20.79
CA SER A 100 17.10 -12.53 20.39
C SER A 100 17.37 -12.67 18.88
N SER A 101 16.46 -13.30 18.12
CA SER A 101 16.56 -13.39 16.67
C SER A 101 16.22 -12.07 15.97
N ILE A 102 15.49 -11.16 16.62
CA ILE A 102 15.11 -9.86 16.07
C ILE A 102 16.10 -8.80 16.57
N GLN A 103 16.90 -8.25 15.66
CA GLN A 103 17.92 -7.27 15.99
C GLN A 103 17.87 -6.07 15.06
N CYS A 104 18.45 -4.95 15.49
CA CYS A 104 18.49 -3.75 14.68
C CYS A 104 19.51 -3.92 13.55
N CYS A 105 19.05 -3.92 12.31
CA CYS A 105 19.91 -3.95 11.14
C CYS A 105 20.37 -2.52 10.83
N VAL A 106 21.52 -2.14 11.37
CA VAL A 106 22.12 -0.82 11.19
C VAL A 106 22.96 -0.83 9.92
N LYS A 107 22.51 -0.13 8.87
CA LYS A 107 23.29 0.07 7.65
C LYS A 107 24.43 1.06 7.93
N SER A 108 25.64 0.75 7.47
CA SER A 108 26.78 1.67 7.57
C SER A 108 26.47 2.96 6.81
N ALA A 109 26.91 4.12 7.32
CA ALA A 109 26.63 5.43 6.73
C ALA A 109 27.05 5.55 5.25
N GLU A 110 28.02 4.75 4.81
CA GLU A 110 28.46 4.68 3.41
C GLU A 110 27.44 4.00 2.46
N ASN A 111 26.55 3.16 2.98
CA ASN A 111 25.51 2.44 2.23
C ASN A 111 24.18 3.20 2.13
N ASN A 112 24.11 4.42 2.64
CA ASN A 112 22.96 5.32 2.50
C ASN A 112 23.03 6.21 1.26
N LYS A 113 24.00 6.00 0.36
CA LYS A 113 24.04 6.73 -0.91
C LYS A 113 22.79 6.41 -1.73
N PRO A 114 22.01 7.41 -2.15
CA PRO A 114 20.86 7.19 -3.01
C PRO A 114 21.25 6.43 -4.28
N SER A 115 20.45 5.42 -4.62
CA SER A 115 20.59 4.65 -5.86
C SER A 115 19.22 4.22 -6.37
N CYS A 116 19.17 3.63 -7.56
CA CYS A 116 17.91 3.12 -8.13
C CYS A 116 17.32 1.94 -7.35
N SER A 117 18.13 1.29 -6.51
CA SER A 117 17.69 0.24 -5.58
C SER A 117 17.41 0.74 -4.16
N ASN A 118 17.77 2.00 -3.87
CA ASN A 118 17.58 2.65 -2.58
C ASN A 118 17.30 4.15 -2.79
N PRO A 119 16.06 4.52 -3.13
CA PRO A 119 15.70 5.91 -3.37
C PRO A 119 15.91 6.77 -2.11
N ALA A 120 16.32 8.03 -2.31
CA ALA A 120 16.53 8.96 -1.20
C ALA A 120 15.20 9.46 -0.63
N GLU A 121 15.17 9.67 0.68
CA GLU A 121 14.02 10.30 1.32
C GLU A 121 13.86 11.76 0.87
N ASN A 122 12.61 12.21 0.74
CA ASN A 122 12.27 13.61 0.43
C ASN A 122 12.86 14.16 -0.89
N THR A 123 13.30 13.30 -1.80
CA THR A 123 13.72 13.70 -3.14
C THR A 123 12.82 13.11 -4.22
N CYS A 124 12.87 13.74 -5.40
CA CYS A 124 12.16 13.28 -6.58
C CYS A 124 13.08 12.67 -7.65
N SER A 125 14.38 12.54 -7.37
CA SER A 125 15.41 12.12 -8.33
C SER A 125 15.20 10.71 -8.86
N PHE A 126 14.56 9.83 -8.09
CA PHE A 126 14.23 8.47 -8.53
C PHE A 126 13.48 8.43 -9.87
N TYR A 127 12.58 9.38 -10.10
CA TYR A 127 11.77 9.39 -11.33
C TYR A 127 12.59 9.68 -12.59
N PRO A 128 13.30 10.82 -12.72
CA PRO A 128 14.12 11.08 -13.91
C PRO A 128 15.40 10.25 -13.97
N ASP A 129 16.06 10.01 -12.84
CA ASP A 129 17.43 9.47 -12.85
C ASP A 129 17.46 7.93 -12.91
N CYS A 130 16.36 7.29 -12.51
CA CYS A 130 16.25 5.83 -12.45
C CYS A 130 15.10 5.29 -13.29
N LEU A 131 13.85 5.58 -12.92
CA LEU A 131 12.71 4.95 -13.56
C LEU A 131 12.56 5.36 -15.03
N GLU A 132 12.68 6.66 -15.34
CA GLU A 132 12.60 7.14 -16.73
C GLU A 132 13.81 6.68 -17.55
N LYS A 133 15.01 6.68 -16.96
CA LYS A 133 16.22 6.22 -17.63
C LYS A 133 16.09 4.77 -18.12
N GLN A 134 15.44 3.93 -17.32
CA GLN A 134 15.21 2.52 -17.64
C GLN A 134 13.97 2.31 -18.55
N ALA A 135 12.84 2.95 -18.23
CA ALA A 135 11.57 2.73 -18.92
C ALA A 135 11.38 3.55 -20.21
N LYS A 136 12.02 4.72 -20.31
CA LYS A 136 12.01 5.63 -21.47
C LYS A 136 10.60 5.97 -21.96
N CYS A 137 9.72 6.34 -21.04
CA CYS A 137 8.31 6.58 -21.34
C CYS A 137 8.00 8.00 -21.87
N GLY A 138 9.00 8.89 -21.85
CA GLY A 138 8.87 10.25 -22.34
C GLY A 138 8.19 11.20 -21.35
N ALA A 139 8.06 12.46 -21.75
CA ALA A 139 7.56 13.54 -20.90
C ALA A 139 6.13 13.30 -20.39
N ASP A 140 5.27 12.67 -21.20
CA ASP A 140 3.89 12.33 -20.84
C ASP A 140 3.76 10.95 -20.17
N GLY A 141 4.85 10.20 -20.11
CA GLY A 141 4.94 8.92 -19.43
C GLY A 141 4.75 9.06 -17.92
N TYR A 142 4.36 7.96 -17.27
CA TYR A 142 4.15 7.97 -15.80
C TYR A 142 5.35 8.53 -15.01
N PRO A 143 6.62 8.16 -15.30
CA PRO A 143 7.75 8.61 -14.48
C PRO A 143 7.87 10.14 -14.43
N LEU A 144 7.81 10.82 -15.58
CA LEU A 144 7.98 12.28 -15.66
C LEU A 144 6.65 13.03 -15.55
N GLY A 145 5.65 12.65 -16.34
CA GLY A 145 4.38 13.36 -16.48
C GLY A 145 3.50 13.26 -15.24
N TYR A 146 3.69 12.21 -14.43
CA TYR A 146 2.91 11.99 -13.21
C TYR A 146 3.79 11.93 -11.96
N GLY A 147 4.66 10.92 -11.85
CA GLY A 147 5.47 10.65 -10.65
C GLY A 147 6.31 11.85 -10.22
N LEU A 148 7.17 12.36 -11.11
CA LEU A 148 8.02 13.52 -10.84
C LEU A 148 7.18 14.79 -10.57
N LYS A 149 6.15 15.02 -11.39
CA LYS A 149 5.25 16.18 -11.28
C LYS A 149 4.63 16.28 -9.89
N TYR A 150 4.01 15.21 -9.41
CA TYR A 150 3.32 15.20 -8.12
C TYR A 150 4.27 15.08 -6.93
N CYS A 151 5.39 14.37 -7.10
CA CYS A 151 6.47 14.41 -6.12
C CYS A 151 6.92 15.84 -5.82
N LYS A 152 7.21 16.65 -6.85
CA LYS A 152 7.60 18.06 -6.70
C LYS A 152 6.52 18.90 -6.06
N LYS A 153 5.25 18.70 -6.43
CA LYS A 153 4.11 19.41 -5.82
C LYS A 153 4.04 19.15 -4.30
N PHE A 154 4.17 17.90 -3.87
CA PHE A 154 4.18 17.57 -2.44
C PHE A 154 5.43 18.08 -1.72
N THR A 155 6.61 18.04 -2.35
CA THR A 155 7.82 18.66 -1.79
C THR A 155 7.62 20.16 -1.56
N ASN A 156 6.99 20.86 -2.50
CA ASN A 156 6.70 22.30 -2.39
C ASN A 156 5.60 22.60 -1.36
N ALA A 157 4.61 21.71 -1.21
CA ALA A 157 3.55 21.84 -0.23
C ALA A 157 3.99 21.50 1.20
N ARG A 158 5.07 20.72 1.36
CA ARG A 158 5.59 20.21 2.65
C ARG A 158 5.68 21.24 3.78
N PRO A 159 6.06 22.52 3.57
CA PRO A 159 6.06 23.53 4.64
C PRO A 159 4.68 23.79 5.27
N LYS A 160 3.59 23.55 4.54
CA LYS A 160 2.20 23.78 5.00
C LYS A 160 1.65 22.65 5.88
N PHE A 161 2.34 21.51 5.92
CA PHE A 161 1.92 20.35 6.70
C PHE A 161 2.39 20.44 8.15
N THR A 162 1.64 19.79 9.04
CA THR A 162 2.07 19.52 10.42
C THR A 162 3.28 18.58 10.45
N ALA A 163 3.83 18.32 11.64
CA ALA A 163 4.89 17.30 11.79
C ALA A 163 4.41 15.90 11.34
N ALA A 164 3.17 15.54 11.64
CA ALA A 164 2.56 14.27 11.21
C ALA A 164 2.43 14.22 9.68
N GLY A 165 1.91 15.29 9.07
CA GLY A 165 1.80 15.41 7.62
C GLY A 165 3.15 15.36 6.89
N LYS A 166 4.19 16.01 7.43
CA LYS A 166 5.55 15.94 6.88
C LYS A 166 6.09 14.52 6.92
N ALA A 167 5.87 13.79 8.01
CA ALA A 167 6.27 12.38 8.12
C ALA A 167 5.48 11.49 7.14
N TRP A 168 4.19 11.75 6.96
CA TRP A 168 3.35 11.07 5.98
C TRP A 168 3.84 11.29 4.54
N ILE A 169 4.21 12.53 4.16
CA ILE A 169 4.79 12.82 2.84
C ILE A 169 6.05 11.96 2.62
N THR A 170 6.98 11.97 3.57
CA THR A 170 8.24 11.22 3.46
C THR A 170 7.97 9.73 3.26
N LYS A 171 7.12 9.12 4.09
CA LYS A 171 6.76 7.70 4.01
C LYS A 171 6.07 7.36 2.68
N THR A 172 5.12 8.19 2.26
CA THR A 172 4.34 7.99 1.04
C THR A 172 5.23 8.04 -0.18
N MET A 173 6.08 9.07 -0.30
CA MET A 173 7.00 9.23 -1.41
C MET A 173 7.94 8.02 -1.55
N LEU A 174 8.51 7.56 -0.44
CA LEU A 174 9.38 6.39 -0.43
C LEU A 174 8.65 5.11 -0.78
N CYS A 175 7.43 4.91 -0.26
CA CYS A 175 6.63 3.73 -0.57
C CYS A 175 6.35 3.63 -2.09
N LEU A 176 5.93 4.73 -2.70
CA LEU A 176 5.64 4.79 -4.14
C LEU A 176 6.89 4.50 -4.99
N GLN A 177 8.03 5.12 -4.64
CA GLN A 177 9.29 4.90 -5.34
C GLN A 177 9.80 3.46 -5.18
N ARG A 178 9.70 2.89 -3.98
CA ARG A 178 10.17 1.53 -3.68
C ARG A 178 9.42 0.45 -4.46
N ASN A 179 8.11 0.59 -4.62
CA ASN A 179 7.32 -0.34 -5.44
C ASN A 179 7.78 -0.36 -6.91
N LEU A 180 8.39 0.71 -7.39
CA LEU A 180 8.86 0.85 -8.77
C LEU A 180 10.33 0.45 -8.96
N ILE A 181 11.04 0.08 -7.90
CA ILE A 181 12.45 -0.34 -7.96
C ILE A 181 12.68 -1.44 -9.00
N PRO A 182 11.88 -2.54 -9.07
CA PRO A 182 12.13 -3.60 -10.04
C PRO A 182 12.13 -3.10 -11.50
N TYR A 183 11.30 -2.11 -11.82
CA TYR A 183 11.28 -1.48 -13.14
C TYR A 183 12.43 -0.50 -13.35
N ALA A 184 12.87 0.18 -12.29
CA ALA A 184 13.96 1.14 -12.34
C ALA A 184 15.37 0.49 -12.37
N THR A 185 15.51 -0.74 -11.87
CA THR A 185 16.75 -1.52 -11.88
C THR A 185 16.85 -2.48 -13.06
N GLY A 186 15.77 -2.63 -13.83
CA GLY A 186 15.69 -3.57 -14.95
C GLY A 186 15.44 -5.02 -14.54
N GLU A 187 15.14 -5.29 -13.27
CA GLU A 187 14.69 -6.61 -12.80
C GLU A 187 13.37 -7.02 -13.46
N LYS A 188 12.47 -6.04 -13.67
CA LYS A 188 11.24 -6.18 -14.45
C LYS A 188 11.26 -5.22 -15.63
N SER A 189 10.70 -5.68 -16.75
CA SER A 189 10.44 -4.87 -17.93
C SER A 189 8.94 -4.92 -18.25
N ALA A 190 8.38 -3.78 -18.61
CA ALA A 190 6.98 -3.65 -19.02
C ALA A 190 6.82 -2.43 -19.94
N THR A 191 5.70 -2.39 -20.67
CA THR A 191 5.35 -1.22 -21.49
C THR A 191 4.96 -0.05 -20.59
N CYS A 192 5.12 1.18 -21.09
CA CYS A 192 4.78 2.39 -20.35
C CYS A 192 3.33 2.44 -19.83
N PRO A 193 2.31 1.98 -20.57
CA PRO A 193 0.95 1.84 -20.04
C PRO A 193 0.87 0.86 -18.86
N LYS A 194 1.61 -0.26 -18.89
CA LYS A 194 1.62 -1.24 -17.80
C LYS A 194 2.38 -0.74 -16.56
N ILE A 195 3.47 -0.01 -16.74
CA ILE A 195 4.16 0.67 -15.63
C ILE A 195 3.23 1.70 -14.99
N LYS A 196 2.50 2.48 -15.80
CA LYS A 196 1.52 3.47 -15.33
C LYS A 196 0.40 2.80 -14.52
N GLU A 197 -0.21 1.74 -15.06
CA GLU A 197 -1.25 0.96 -14.39
C GLU A 197 -0.77 0.40 -13.05
N PHE A 198 0.38 -0.27 -13.04
CA PHE A 198 0.99 -0.79 -11.81
C PHE A 198 1.24 0.32 -10.79
N ALA A 199 1.83 1.44 -11.23
CA ALA A 199 2.17 2.52 -10.32
C ALA A 199 0.93 3.13 -9.66
N PHE A 200 -0.16 3.35 -10.41
CA PHE A 200 -1.43 3.81 -9.85
C PHE A 200 -2.02 2.81 -8.84
N GLY A 201 -1.91 1.51 -9.11
CA GLY A 201 -2.35 0.46 -8.17
C GLY A 201 -1.69 0.54 -6.79
N THR A 202 -0.45 1.06 -6.70
CA THR A 202 0.26 1.19 -5.42
C THR A 202 -0.17 2.38 -4.57
N HIS A 203 -0.90 3.36 -5.12
CA HIS A 203 -1.18 4.62 -4.43
C HIS A 203 -2.05 4.46 -3.18
N PRO A 204 -3.23 3.80 -3.24
CA PRO A 204 -4.09 3.66 -2.08
C PRO A 204 -3.36 2.99 -0.90
N GLY A 205 -2.64 1.90 -1.18
CA GLY A 205 -1.83 1.18 -0.20
C GLY A 205 -0.73 2.05 0.42
N CYS A 206 0.01 2.80 -0.40
CA CYS A 206 1.04 3.70 0.11
C CYS A 206 0.48 4.86 0.96
N TYR A 207 -0.71 5.40 0.64
CA TYR A 207 -1.30 6.49 1.42
C TYR A 207 -1.79 6.01 2.78
N VAL A 208 -2.49 4.87 2.81
CA VAL A 208 -3.00 4.27 4.04
C VAL A 208 -1.85 3.80 4.94
N SER A 209 -0.89 3.04 4.40
CA SER A 209 0.28 2.57 5.16
C SER A 209 1.13 3.70 5.74
N SER A 210 1.19 4.83 5.04
CA SER A 210 1.92 6.01 5.52
C SER A 210 1.19 6.76 6.62
N GLY A 211 -0.09 6.46 6.85
CA GLY A 211 -0.91 7.02 7.93
C GLY A 211 -1.84 8.14 7.51
N VAL A 212 -2.30 8.19 6.24
CA VAL A 212 -3.20 9.28 5.77
C VAL A 212 -4.45 9.41 6.65
N CYS A 213 -4.96 8.28 7.15
CA CYS A 213 -6.19 8.23 7.93
C CYS A 213 -6.08 8.80 9.35
N ALA A 214 -4.85 8.94 9.86
CA ALA A 214 -4.58 9.52 11.18
C ALA A 214 -4.05 10.96 11.11
N LEU A 215 -4.04 11.56 9.91
CA LEU A 215 -3.63 12.94 9.76
C LEU A 215 -4.70 13.90 10.30
N PRO A 216 -4.30 15.06 10.84
CA PRO A 216 -5.27 16.08 11.25
C PRO A 216 -5.96 16.69 10.01
N PRO A 217 -7.19 17.20 10.14
CA PRO A 217 -7.95 17.77 9.02
C PRO A 217 -7.22 18.85 8.22
N GLN A 218 -6.36 19.65 8.86
CA GLN A 218 -5.51 20.64 8.17
C GLN A 218 -4.62 19.96 7.11
N ASP A 219 -4.01 18.83 7.43
CA ASP A 219 -3.13 18.13 6.50
C ASP A 219 -3.94 17.53 5.34
N TRP A 220 -5.16 17.03 5.59
CA TRP A 220 -6.07 16.58 4.53
C TRP A 220 -6.42 17.70 3.54
N GLU A 221 -6.66 18.92 4.02
CA GLU A 221 -6.89 20.08 3.15
C GLU A 221 -5.68 20.36 2.25
N VAL A 222 -4.47 20.29 2.81
CA VAL A 222 -3.24 20.49 2.03
C VAL A 222 -3.06 19.35 1.00
N VAL A 223 -3.35 18.10 1.36
CA VAL A 223 -3.33 16.97 0.41
C VAL A 223 -4.22 17.29 -0.77
N ILE A 224 -5.51 17.57 -0.56
CA ILE A 224 -6.46 17.76 -1.67
C ILE A 224 -6.21 19.02 -2.48
N SER A 225 -5.70 20.09 -1.86
CA SER A 225 -5.31 21.28 -2.63
C SER A 225 -4.04 21.08 -3.46
N THR A 226 -3.19 20.10 -3.11
CA THR A 226 -1.97 19.77 -3.86
C THR A 226 -2.26 18.92 -5.10
N VAL A 227 -3.32 18.11 -5.06
CA VAL A 227 -3.63 17.04 -6.01
C VAL A 227 -5.14 16.91 -6.19
N SER A 228 -5.63 16.99 -7.42
CA SER A 228 -7.04 16.71 -7.72
C SER A 228 -7.38 15.27 -7.34
N ILE A 229 -8.53 15.01 -6.70
CA ILE A 229 -8.90 13.66 -6.22
C ILE A 229 -8.94 12.59 -7.33
N LYS A 230 -9.33 12.98 -8.55
CA LYS A 230 -9.26 12.09 -9.73
C LYS A 230 -7.82 11.63 -10.02
N GLU A 231 -6.87 12.51 -9.80
CA GLU A 231 -5.44 12.20 -9.95
C GLU A 231 -4.96 11.45 -8.72
N LEU A 232 -5.31 11.94 -7.52
CA LEU A 232 -4.87 11.46 -6.22
C LEU A 232 -5.00 9.94 -6.04
N PHE A 233 -6.08 9.36 -6.56
CA PHE A 233 -6.37 7.95 -6.34
C PHE A 233 -6.43 7.11 -7.61
N GLY A 234 -6.39 7.71 -8.81
CA GLY A 234 -6.49 7.03 -10.10
C GLY A 234 -7.86 6.35 -10.38
N SER A 235 -8.50 5.83 -9.33
CA SER A 235 -9.84 5.27 -9.25
C SER A 235 -10.41 5.52 -7.86
N ILE A 236 -11.62 6.07 -7.79
CA ILE A 236 -12.35 6.26 -6.52
C ILE A 236 -12.73 4.90 -5.93
N ASP A 237 -12.98 3.89 -6.76
CA ASP A 237 -13.33 2.54 -6.32
C ASP A 237 -12.15 1.86 -5.61
N ALA A 238 -10.93 2.04 -6.12
CA ALA A 238 -9.71 1.50 -5.50
C ALA A 238 -9.42 2.19 -4.15
N LEU A 239 -9.66 3.50 -4.07
CA LEU A 239 -9.62 4.21 -2.79
C LEU A 239 -10.65 3.65 -1.82
N LYS A 240 -11.91 3.53 -2.26
CA LYS A 240 -13.03 3.05 -1.45
C LYS A 240 -12.72 1.66 -0.88
N ALA A 241 -12.35 0.71 -1.72
CA ALA A 241 -11.98 -0.65 -1.30
C ALA A 241 -10.84 -0.62 -0.27
N THR A 242 -9.82 0.22 -0.46
CA THR A 242 -8.71 0.32 0.49
C THR A 242 -9.15 0.93 1.82
N LEU A 243 -9.96 2.00 1.81
CA LEU A 243 -10.45 2.65 3.04
C LEU A 243 -11.44 1.76 3.81
N GLU A 244 -12.25 0.95 3.12
CA GLU A 244 -13.16 -0.03 3.73
C GLU A 244 -12.39 -1.10 4.50
N THR A 245 -11.27 -1.57 3.96
CA THR A 245 -10.40 -2.56 4.65
C THR A 245 -9.51 -1.94 5.71
N ALA A 246 -9.24 -0.64 5.63
CA ALA A 246 -8.40 0.08 6.57
C ALA A 246 -9.26 0.64 7.70
N GLY A 247 -9.50 -0.22 8.72
CA GLY A 247 -10.51 -0.03 9.77
C GLY A 247 -10.54 1.29 10.56
N ASN A 248 -9.57 2.19 10.38
CA ASN A 248 -9.52 3.51 11.02
C ASN A 248 -9.65 4.70 10.04
N CYS A 249 -10.03 4.47 8.79
CA CYS A 249 -10.15 5.52 7.77
C CYS A 249 -11.53 6.18 7.68
N VAL A 250 -12.45 5.80 8.58
CA VAL A 250 -13.82 6.30 8.61
C VAL A 250 -13.86 7.83 8.73
N GLU A 251 -13.05 8.42 9.62
CA GLU A 251 -13.04 9.88 9.81
C GLU A 251 -12.59 10.62 8.55
N PHE A 252 -11.52 10.15 7.91
CA PHE A 252 -11.04 10.72 6.66
C PHE A 252 -12.10 10.59 5.56
N TYR A 253 -12.74 9.43 5.43
CA TYR A 253 -13.79 9.19 4.45
C TYR A 253 -15.03 10.08 4.67
N GLU A 254 -15.50 10.20 5.91
CA GLU A 254 -16.59 11.11 6.26
C GLU A 254 -16.24 12.56 5.98
N TRP A 255 -14.99 12.96 6.25
CA TRP A 255 -14.50 14.29 5.97
C TRP A 255 -14.49 14.58 4.45
N LEU A 256 -14.10 13.62 3.61
CA LEU A 256 -14.18 13.73 2.14
C LEU A 256 -15.64 13.91 1.67
N ILE A 257 -16.58 13.16 2.23
CA ILE A 257 -18.01 13.28 1.90
C ILE A 257 -18.55 14.66 2.29
N LYS A 258 -18.26 15.14 3.50
CA LYS A 258 -18.73 16.46 3.99
C LYS A 258 -18.25 17.61 3.11
N ARG A 259 -17.08 17.47 2.47
CA ARG A 259 -16.50 18.46 1.55
C ARG A 259 -16.99 18.30 0.10
N GLY A 260 -17.89 17.35 -0.17
CA GLY A 260 -18.41 17.07 -1.52
C GLY A 260 -17.35 16.52 -2.48
N ILE A 261 -16.23 16.04 -1.94
CA ILE A 261 -15.09 15.51 -2.69
C ILE A 261 -15.40 14.12 -3.24
N ILE A 262 -16.05 13.29 -2.42
CA ILE A 262 -16.64 12.01 -2.81
C ILE A 262 -18.16 12.17 -2.75
N LYS A 263 -18.87 11.58 -3.71
CA LYS A 263 -20.34 11.67 -3.75
C LYS A 263 -20.97 10.73 -2.71
N LEU A 264 -22.05 11.20 -2.10
CA LEU A 264 -22.83 10.48 -1.08
C LEU A 264 -23.46 9.16 -1.58
N ILE A 265 -23.47 8.92 -2.89
CA ILE A 265 -24.06 7.74 -3.54
C ILE A 265 -23.39 6.45 -3.03
N ASP A 266 -22.11 6.51 -2.67
CA ASP A 266 -21.36 5.35 -2.17
C ASP A 266 -21.91 4.86 -0.82
N LYS A 267 -22.25 5.77 0.10
CA LYS A 267 -22.82 5.42 1.41
C LYS A 267 -24.26 4.90 1.27
N VAL A 268 -25.01 5.42 0.31
CA VAL A 268 -26.40 5.00 0.04
C VAL A 268 -26.45 3.62 -0.62
N GLU A 269 -25.54 3.33 -1.56
CA GLU A 269 -25.47 2.02 -2.22
C GLU A 269 -25.02 0.91 -1.23
N ASP A 270 -24.03 1.16 -0.37
CA ASP A 270 -23.58 0.16 0.61
C ASP A 270 -24.61 -0.04 1.73
N THR A 271 -25.26 1.04 2.18
CA THR A 271 -26.38 0.94 3.13
C THR A 271 -27.57 0.22 2.50
N ALA A 272 -27.89 0.50 1.23
CA ALA A 272 -28.96 -0.19 0.50
C ALA A 272 -28.64 -1.67 0.28
N LYS A 273 -27.39 -2.04 -0.03
CA LYS A 273 -26.95 -3.44 -0.15
C LYS A 273 -26.96 -4.16 1.19
N SER A 274 -26.54 -3.51 2.27
CA SER A 274 -26.57 -4.05 3.64
C SER A 274 -28.00 -4.26 4.14
N VAL A 275 -28.90 -3.30 3.87
CA VAL A 275 -30.32 -3.41 4.19
C VAL A 275 -30.99 -4.47 3.32
N TRP A 276 -30.70 -4.52 2.01
CA TRP A 276 -31.20 -5.55 1.11
C TRP A 276 -30.77 -6.95 1.55
N LYS A 277 -29.50 -7.13 1.92
CA LYS A 277 -28.99 -8.41 2.47
C LYS A 277 -29.73 -8.81 3.74
N LYS A 278 -29.96 -7.89 4.68
CA LYS A 278 -30.75 -8.16 5.89
C LYS A 278 -32.20 -8.54 5.61
N ILE A 279 -32.79 -7.98 4.55
CA ILE A 279 -34.16 -8.31 4.12
C ILE A 279 -34.19 -9.68 3.45
N THR A 280 -33.23 -10.00 2.58
CA THR A 280 -33.15 -11.29 1.89
C THR A 280 -32.73 -12.44 2.80
N ASP A 281 -31.98 -12.18 3.87
CA ASP A 281 -31.63 -13.19 4.88
C ASP A 281 -32.82 -13.56 5.79
N TRP A 282 -33.96 -12.86 5.67
CA TRP A 282 -35.22 -13.10 6.38
C TRP A 282 -36.30 -13.80 5.53
N PHE A 283 -36.03 -14.05 4.25
CA PHE A 283 -36.86 -14.81 3.31
C PHE A 283 -36.16 -16.09 2.89
#